data_AF-A0A9Q0XKD9-F1
#
_entry.id   AF-A0A9Q0XKD9-F1
#
_cell.length_a   1.000
_cell.length_b   1.000
_cell.length_c   1.000
_cell.angle_alpha   90.00
_cell.angle_beta   90.00
_cell.angle_gamma   90.00
#
_symmetry.space_group_name_H-M   'P 1'
#
loop_
_entity.id
_entity.type
_entity.pdbx_description
1 polymer ?
#
loop_
_entity_poly.entity_id
_entity_poly.type
_entity_poly.pdbx_seq_one_letter_code
_entity_poly.pdbx_strand_id
1 'polypeptide(L)'
;MVVNRGSLLSDVSPPVNPPREIEDPDDQKPEDWDERAKIPDPDAVKPDEWDEDAPAKIPDEDAVKPEGWLDDEPEYIPDPDAEKPEDWDEDMDGEWEAPQIANPKCESAPGCGVWQRPTIDNPNYKGKWKPPMIDNPNYQGIWKPRKIPNPDFFEDLEPFRMSPFSAVGLELWSMTSDIFFDNFIICTDRAVADDWANDGWGLKKAADGAAEPGVVSQMMTAAEERPWLWIVYILTVALPVFLVVLFCCSGKKQPSAAEYKKTDEPQPDVNEEEKTGGQGQGQGRPQGRRGRSTRRRASREEE
;
A
#
# COMPACT_ATOMS: atom_id res chain seq x y z
N MET A 1 13.58 -15.00 11.98
CA MET A 1 12.59 -13.96 12.32
C MET A 1 11.25 -14.65 12.51
N VAL A 2 10.50 -14.35 13.57
CA VAL A 2 9.16 -14.93 13.77
C VAL A 2 8.18 -14.15 12.89
N VAL A 3 7.53 -14.82 11.95
CA VAL A 3 6.60 -14.19 10.98
C VAL A 3 5.19 -14.06 11.58
N ASN A 4 4.75 -15.06 12.35
CA ASN A 4 3.48 -15.04 13.08
C ASN A 4 3.65 -15.76 14.43
N ARG A 5 2.87 -15.36 15.44
CA ARG A 5 2.78 -15.98 16.76
C ARG A 5 1.37 -15.74 17.31
N GLY A 6 0.73 -16.79 17.79
CA GLY A 6 -0.56 -16.71 18.47
C GLY A 6 -0.81 -17.86 19.44
N SER A 7 -2.04 -17.94 19.93
CA SER A 7 -2.59 -18.99 20.79
C SER A 7 -3.66 -19.79 20.04
N LEU A 8 -3.65 -21.12 20.22
CA LEU A 8 -4.66 -22.01 19.61
C LEU A 8 -6.10 -21.71 20.07
N LEU A 9 -6.27 -21.06 21.23
CA LEU A 9 -7.57 -20.77 21.82
C LEU A 9 -8.21 -19.45 21.34
N SER A 10 -7.42 -18.50 20.82
CA SER A 10 -7.91 -17.15 20.48
C SER A 10 -7.61 -16.71 19.05
N ASP A 11 -6.54 -17.22 18.45
CA ASP A 11 -5.96 -16.64 17.22
C ASP A 11 -6.13 -17.56 16.00
N VAL A 12 -6.93 -18.62 16.13
CA VAL A 12 -7.28 -19.57 15.07
C VAL A 12 -8.69 -19.27 14.54
N SER A 13 -8.84 -19.28 13.23
CA SER A 13 -10.14 -19.09 12.54
C SER A 13 -10.37 -20.26 11.58
N PRO A 14 -11.44 -21.07 11.74
CA PRO A 14 -12.44 -21.01 12.81
C PRO A 14 -11.84 -21.30 14.22
N PRO A 15 -12.45 -20.80 15.30
CA PRO A 15 -11.97 -21.07 16.65
C PRO A 15 -12.09 -22.56 17.00
N VAL A 16 -11.15 -23.08 17.80
CA VAL A 16 -11.17 -24.49 18.23
C VAL A 16 -12.41 -24.79 19.07
N ASN A 17 -12.75 -23.89 20.00
CA ASN A 17 -13.97 -23.99 20.78
C ASN A 17 -15.10 -23.27 20.04
N PRO A 18 -16.22 -23.93 19.72
CA PRO A 18 -17.37 -23.29 19.10
C PRO A 18 -17.95 -22.21 20.02
N PRO A 19 -18.69 -21.22 19.48
CA PRO A 19 -19.29 -20.18 20.30
C PRO A 19 -20.34 -20.78 21.25
N ARG A 20 -20.42 -20.22 22.47
CA ARG A 20 -21.42 -20.62 23.49
C ARG A 20 -22.86 -20.32 23.08
N GLU A 21 -23.03 -19.31 22.25
CA GLU A 21 -24.31 -18.84 21.73
C GLU A 21 -24.22 -18.80 20.20
N ILE A 22 -25.25 -19.30 19.53
CA ILE A 22 -25.45 -19.15 18.08
C ILE A 22 -26.67 -18.28 17.82
N GLU A 23 -26.73 -17.70 16.63
CA GLU A 23 -27.95 -17.05 16.14
C GLU A 23 -29.01 -18.13 15.86
N ASP A 24 -30.25 -17.88 16.29
CA ASP A 24 -31.36 -18.81 16.14
C ASP A 24 -31.76 -18.94 14.66
N PRO A 25 -31.64 -20.12 14.03
CA PRO A 25 -31.95 -20.30 12.61
C PRO A 25 -33.45 -20.26 12.32
N ASP A 26 -34.30 -20.46 13.33
CA ASP A 26 -35.77 -20.43 13.20
C ASP A 26 -36.35 -19.04 13.50
N ASP A 27 -35.57 -18.12 14.06
CA ASP A 27 -35.98 -16.73 14.30
C ASP A 27 -35.95 -15.93 13.00
N GLN A 28 -37.02 -15.19 12.73
CA GLN A 28 -37.18 -14.42 11.49
C GLN A 28 -37.49 -12.97 11.80
N LYS A 29 -37.00 -12.07 10.95
CA LYS A 29 -37.28 -10.63 11.06
C LYS A 29 -38.80 -10.39 10.96
N PRO A 30 -39.43 -9.77 11.97
CA PRO A 30 -40.84 -9.38 11.89
C PRO A 30 -41.10 -8.41 10.72
N GLU A 31 -42.26 -8.52 10.07
CA GLU A 31 -42.63 -7.65 8.94
C GLU A 31 -42.77 -6.17 9.33
N ASP A 32 -43.06 -5.89 10.60
CA ASP A 32 -43.16 -4.55 11.19
C ASP A 32 -41.80 -3.96 11.62
N TRP A 33 -40.70 -4.71 11.49
CA TRP A 33 -39.37 -4.24 11.85
C TRP A 33 -38.74 -3.39 10.75
N ASP A 34 -38.73 -2.06 10.94
CA ASP A 34 -38.14 -1.13 9.99
C ASP A 34 -36.64 -0.88 10.27
N GLU A 35 -35.80 -1.42 9.38
CA GLU A 35 -34.34 -1.25 9.38
C GLU A 35 -33.88 0.01 8.63
N ARG A 36 -34.80 0.78 8.03
CA ARG A 36 -34.46 1.99 7.27
C ARG A 36 -34.25 3.13 8.25
N ALA A 37 -32.98 3.47 8.51
CA ALA A 37 -32.62 4.62 9.35
C ALA A 37 -33.20 5.95 8.82
N LYS A 38 -33.34 6.07 7.49
CA LYS A 38 -33.99 7.21 6.83
C LYS A 38 -35.06 6.76 5.86
N ILE A 39 -36.15 7.53 5.80
CA ILE A 39 -37.27 7.35 4.86
C ILE A 39 -37.43 8.62 4.01
N PRO A 40 -37.99 8.51 2.79
CA PRO A 40 -38.45 9.69 2.07
C PRO A 40 -39.48 10.45 2.90
N ASP A 41 -39.35 11.78 2.93
CA ASP A 41 -40.31 12.67 3.59
C ASP A 41 -41.71 12.50 2.97
N PRO A 42 -42.74 12.06 3.73
CA PRO A 42 -44.10 11.88 3.22
C PRO A 42 -44.84 13.20 3.03
N ASP A 43 -44.41 14.29 3.67
CA ASP A 43 -45.02 15.61 3.57
C ASP A 43 -44.39 16.44 2.43
N ALA A 44 -43.25 16.00 1.90
CA ALA A 44 -42.62 16.63 0.74
C ALA A 44 -43.39 16.31 -0.54
N VAL A 45 -43.79 17.36 -1.26
CA VAL A 45 -44.46 17.27 -2.56
C VAL A 45 -43.52 17.75 -3.66
N LYS A 46 -43.57 17.11 -4.82
CA LYS A 46 -42.89 17.55 -6.04
C LYS A 46 -43.31 18.99 -6.38
N PRO A 47 -42.37 19.95 -6.54
CA PRO A 47 -42.69 21.31 -6.97
C PRO A 47 -43.27 21.33 -8.39
N ASP A 48 -44.25 22.21 -8.65
CA ASP A 48 -44.88 22.35 -9.98
C ASP A 48 -43.90 22.80 -11.09
N GLU A 49 -42.79 23.47 -10.72
CA GLU A 49 -41.71 23.88 -11.62
C GLU A 49 -40.76 22.72 -12.01
N TRP A 50 -40.96 21.52 -11.45
CA TRP A 50 -40.11 20.37 -11.71
C TRP A 50 -40.66 19.50 -12.86
N ASP A 51 -40.21 19.77 -14.07
CA ASP A 51 -40.45 18.90 -15.21
C ASP A 51 -39.59 17.61 -15.11
N GLU A 52 -40.24 16.45 -15.18
CA GLU A 52 -39.59 15.12 -15.17
C GLU A 52 -39.56 14.47 -16.56
N ASP A 53 -40.38 14.96 -17.49
CA ASP A 53 -40.48 14.47 -18.87
C ASP A 53 -39.56 15.27 -19.81
N ALA A 54 -39.04 16.42 -19.36
CA ALA A 54 -37.94 17.13 -19.99
C ALA A 54 -36.79 16.15 -20.34
N PRO A 55 -36.32 16.11 -21.60
CA PRO A 55 -35.19 15.26 -21.97
C PRO A 55 -33.89 15.84 -21.42
N ALA A 56 -32.98 14.97 -20.99
CA ALA A 56 -31.64 15.37 -20.50
C ALA A 56 -30.79 16.05 -21.59
N LYS A 57 -31.02 15.64 -22.84
CA LYS A 57 -30.32 16.10 -24.03
C LYS A 57 -31.32 16.68 -25.01
N ILE A 58 -31.06 17.89 -25.49
CA ILE A 58 -31.82 18.56 -26.55
C ILE A 58 -30.91 18.75 -27.78
N PRO A 59 -31.47 18.74 -29.00
CA PRO A 59 -30.68 19.05 -30.19
C PRO A 59 -30.17 20.49 -30.10
N ASP A 60 -28.92 20.69 -30.49
CA ASP A 60 -28.33 22.03 -30.63
C ASP A 60 -28.94 22.73 -31.86
N GLU A 61 -29.63 23.84 -31.63
CA GLU A 61 -30.20 24.67 -32.70
C GLU A 61 -29.14 25.58 -33.35
N ASP A 62 -28.13 26.00 -32.59
CA ASP A 62 -27.01 26.82 -33.07
C ASP A 62 -26.00 26.00 -33.88
N ALA A 63 -25.98 24.68 -33.70
CA ALA A 63 -25.18 23.78 -34.53
C ALA A 63 -25.61 23.84 -36.01
N VAL A 64 -24.70 24.31 -36.85
CA VAL A 64 -24.84 24.29 -38.31
C VAL A 64 -24.06 23.09 -38.86
N LYS A 65 -24.66 22.40 -39.83
CA LYS A 65 -24.03 21.29 -40.55
C LYS A 65 -22.78 21.76 -41.32
N PRO A 66 -21.64 21.08 -41.21
CA PRO A 66 -20.43 21.43 -41.95
C PRO A 66 -20.63 21.41 -43.47
N GLU A 67 -20.04 22.38 -44.17
CA GLU A 67 -19.97 22.38 -45.63
C GLU A 67 -19.11 21.20 -46.12
N GLY A 68 -19.62 20.42 -47.08
CA GLY A 68 -18.93 19.23 -47.62
C GLY A 68 -19.26 17.89 -46.96
N TRP A 69 -20.23 17.86 -46.02
CA TRP A 69 -20.77 16.62 -45.47
C TRP A 69 -21.46 15.76 -46.55
N LEU A 70 -21.20 14.46 -46.58
CA LEU A 70 -21.69 13.52 -47.61
C LEU A 70 -22.93 12.73 -47.12
N ASP A 71 -24.14 13.27 -47.33
CA ASP A 71 -25.38 12.59 -46.87
C ASP A 71 -25.68 11.28 -47.61
N ASP A 72 -25.38 11.23 -48.90
CA ASP A 72 -25.75 10.13 -49.80
C ASP A 72 -24.81 8.92 -49.69
N GLU A 73 -23.67 9.06 -49.00
CA GLU A 73 -22.69 8.01 -48.77
C GLU A 73 -22.80 7.49 -47.33
N PRO A 74 -22.91 6.18 -47.08
CA PRO A 74 -22.97 5.65 -45.73
C PRO A 74 -21.62 5.79 -45.02
N GLU A 75 -21.66 6.00 -43.70
CA GLU A 75 -20.48 6.08 -42.82
C GLU A 75 -19.68 4.77 -42.83
N TYR A 76 -20.39 3.64 -42.89
CA TYR A 76 -19.83 2.30 -42.97
C TYR A 76 -20.27 1.58 -44.25
N ILE A 77 -19.35 0.81 -44.82
CA ILE A 77 -19.60 -0.10 -45.96
C ILE A 77 -19.24 -1.53 -45.54
N PRO A 78 -19.88 -2.57 -46.12
CA PRO A 78 -19.42 -3.94 -45.94
C PRO A 78 -17.99 -4.09 -46.48
N ASP A 79 -17.15 -4.81 -45.76
CA ASP A 79 -15.77 -5.11 -46.14
C ASP A 79 -15.75 -5.92 -47.46
N PRO A 80 -15.14 -5.40 -48.56
CA PRO A 80 -15.08 -6.11 -49.83
C PRO A 80 -14.12 -7.30 -49.80
N ASP A 81 -13.20 -7.36 -48.84
CA ASP A 81 -12.19 -8.42 -48.70
C ASP A 81 -12.60 -9.49 -47.66
N ALA A 82 -13.78 -9.33 -47.01
CA ALA A 82 -14.31 -10.33 -46.10
C ALA A 82 -15.02 -11.46 -46.85
N GLU A 83 -14.59 -12.70 -46.61
CA GLU A 83 -15.22 -13.92 -47.12
C GLU A 83 -16.00 -14.64 -46.00
N LYS A 84 -17.12 -15.27 -46.37
CA LYS A 84 -17.90 -16.12 -45.47
C LYS A 84 -17.06 -17.33 -45.02
N PRO A 85 -16.93 -17.63 -43.71
CA PRO A 85 -16.23 -18.82 -43.23
C PRO A 85 -16.83 -20.13 -43.75
N GLU A 86 -15.98 -21.12 -44.04
CA GLU A 86 -16.42 -22.45 -44.52
C GLU A 86 -17.29 -23.22 -43.51
N ASP A 87 -17.17 -22.90 -42.21
CA ASP A 87 -17.87 -23.54 -41.08
C ASP A 87 -19.16 -22.78 -40.66
N TRP A 88 -19.62 -21.80 -41.46
CA TRP A 88 -20.83 -21.02 -41.16
C TRP A 88 -22.10 -21.66 -41.72
N ASP A 89 -23.01 -22.05 -40.83
CA ASP A 89 -24.28 -22.70 -41.17
C ASP A 89 -25.44 -21.69 -41.17
N GLU A 90 -26.08 -21.47 -42.32
CA GLU A 90 -27.18 -20.50 -42.44
C GLU A 90 -28.47 -20.92 -41.72
N ASP A 91 -28.66 -22.22 -41.41
CA ASP A 91 -29.84 -22.72 -40.67
C ASP A 91 -29.66 -22.57 -39.15
N MET A 92 -28.41 -22.56 -38.66
CA MET A 92 -28.06 -22.45 -37.24
C MET A 92 -27.60 -21.03 -36.83
N ASP A 93 -26.74 -20.40 -37.63
CA ASP A 93 -26.10 -19.10 -37.35
C ASP A 93 -26.81 -17.93 -38.06
N GLY A 94 -27.63 -18.21 -39.09
CA GLY A 94 -28.39 -17.24 -39.87
C GLY A 94 -27.69 -16.74 -41.14
N GLU A 95 -28.31 -15.77 -41.84
CA GLU A 95 -27.71 -15.15 -43.03
C GLU A 95 -26.40 -14.42 -42.66
N TRP A 96 -25.32 -14.72 -43.38
CA TRP A 96 -24.01 -14.12 -43.12
C TRP A 96 -23.94 -12.68 -43.66
N GLU A 97 -23.66 -11.72 -42.78
CA GLU A 97 -23.37 -10.34 -43.13
C GLU A 97 -21.87 -10.03 -43.00
N ALA A 98 -21.30 -9.36 -44.00
CA ALA A 98 -19.89 -8.95 -43.98
C ALA A 98 -19.63 -7.90 -42.87
N PRO A 99 -18.46 -7.93 -42.20
CA PRO A 99 -18.06 -6.88 -41.26
C PRO A 99 -18.14 -5.49 -41.87
N GLN A 100 -18.60 -4.52 -41.08
CA GLN A 100 -18.71 -3.12 -41.52
C GLN A 100 -17.38 -2.37 -41.26
N ILE A 101 -16.80 -1.82 -42.31
CA ILE A 101 -15.60 -0.97 -42.27
C ILE A 101 -15.96 0.49 -42.55
N ALA A 102 -15.16 1.43 -42.02
CA ALA A 102 -15.35 2.85 -42.30
C ALA A 102 -15.16 3.13 -43.79
N ASN A 103 -16.09 3.86 -44.41
CA ASN A 103 -16.04 4.17 -45.83
C ASN A 103 -14.85 5.10 -46.16
N PRO A 104 -13.88 4.69 -47.01
CA PRO A 104 -12.68 5.50 -47.29
C PRO A 104 -12.94 6.90 -47.85
N LYS A 105 -14.11 7.12 -48.48
CA LYS A 105 -14.51 8.47 -48.93
C LYS A 105 -14.69 9.43 -47.74
N CYS A 106 -15.12 8.91 -46.60
CA CYS A 106 -15.47 9.67 -45.41
C CYS A 106 -14.23 10.18 -44.65
N GLU A 107 -13.07 9.53 -44.81
CA GLU A 107 -11.79 10.04 -44.31
C GLU A 107 -11.39 11.37 -44.98
N SER A 108 -11.87 11.61 -46.20
CA SER A 108 -11.58 12.82 -46.98
C SER A 108 -12.60 13.96 -46.79
N ALA A 109 -13.69 13.71 -46.08
CA ALA A 109 -14.80 14.63 -45.87
C ALA A 109 -14.98 14.97 -44.37
N PRO A 110 -15.72 16.04 -44.01
CA PRO A 110 -16.04 16.34 -42.61
C PRO A 110 -16.94 15.30 -41.92
N GLY A 111 -17.59 14.43 -42.69
CA GLY A 111 -18.46 13.36 -42.22
C GLY A 111 -19.35 12.80 -43.33
N CYS A 112 -20.01 11.68 -43.04
CA CYS A 112 -20.85 10.91 -43.96
C CYS A 112 -22.17 10.46 -43.31
N GLY A 113 -23.10 9.99 -44.13
CA GLY A 113 -24.41 9.53 -43.71
C GLY A 113 -25.34 10.66 -43.31
N VAL A 114 -26.51 10.32 -42.74
CA VAL A 114 -27.51 11.32 -42.34
C VAL A 114 -26.98 12.16 -41.18
N TRP A 115 -26.68 13.44 -41.44
CA TRP A 115 -26.18 14.34 -40.41
C TRP A 115 -27.16 14.47 -39.23
N GLN A 116 -26.74 14.04 -38.05
CA GLN A 116 -27.47 14.25 -36.81
C GLN A 116 -26.95 15.51 -36.11
N ARG A 117 -27.86 16.36 -35.63
CA ARG A 117 -27.51 17.51 -34.80
C ARG A 117 -26.81 17.02 -33.52
N PRO A 118 -25.69 17.63 -33.09
CA PRO A 118 -25.13 17.34 -31.79
C PRO A 118 -26.16 17.67 -30.71
N THR A 119 -26.13 16.94 -29.60
CA THR A 119 -27.06 17.16 -28.49
C THR A 119 -26.35 17.82 -27.32
N ILE A 120 -26.94 18.90 -26.81
CA ILE A 120 -26.47 19.66 -25.66
C ILE A 120 -27.28 19.30 -24.41
N ASP A 121 -26.69 19.50 -23.24
CA ASP A 121 -27.38 19.31 -21.96
C ASP A 121 -28.49 20.35 -21.79
N ASN A 122 -29.70 19.89 -21.52
CA ASN A 122 -30.86 20.74 -21.31
C ASN A 122 -30.76 21.45 -19.93
N PRO A 123 -30.66 22.80 -19.87
CA PRO A 123 -30.54 23.51 -18.60
C PRO A 123 -31.75 23.33 -17.67
N ASN A 124 -32.91 22.97 -18.23
CA ASN A 124 -34.15 22.73 -17.49
C ASN A 124 -34.29 21.27 -17.01
N TYR A 125 -33.41 20.37 -17.41
CA TYR A 125 -33.46 18.97 -16.97
C TYR A 125 -33.06 18.84 -15.51
N LYS A 126 -34.05 18.56 -14.64
CA LYS A 126 -33.82 18.28 -13.22
C LYS A 126 -33.83 16.77 -12.91
N GLY A 127 -34.20 15.92 -13.87
CA GLY A 127 -34.35 14.47 -13.69
C GLY A 127 -35.63 14.11 -12.93
N LYS A 128 -35.73 12.87 -12.44
CA LYS A 128 -36.86 12.46 -11.59
C LYS A 128 -36.74 13.06 -10.20
N TRP A 129 -37.80 13.71 -9.73
CA TRP A 129 -37.84 14.31 -8.41
C TRP A 129 -37.75 13.23 -7.33
N LYS A 130 -37.02 13.51 -6.26
CA LYS A 130 -36.92 12.64 -5.10
C LYS A 130 -37.15 13.48 -3.84
N PRO A 131 -38.06 13.07 -2.94
CA PRO A 131 -38.23 13.75 -1.66
C PRO A 131 -36.94 13.72 -0.83
N PRO A 132 -36.73 14.71 0.05
CA PRO A 132 -35.64 14.68 1.02
C PRO A 132 -35.77 13.46 1.94
N MET A 133 -34.63 12.95 2.43
CA MET A 133 -34.59 11.79 3.32
C MET A 133 -34.57 12.25 4.79
N ILE A 134 -35.66 12.02 5.51
CA ILE A 134 -35.78 12.29 6.96
C ILE A 134 -35.42 11.05 7.78
N ASP A 135 -35.01 11.26 9.03
CA ASP A 135 -34.78 10.16 9.97
C ASP A 135 -36.11 9.48 10.33
N ASN A 136 -36.14 8.15 10.28
CA ASN A 136 -37.37 7.38 10.42
C ASN A 136 -37.76 7.23 11.90
N PRO A 137 -38.94 7.73 12.34
CA PRO A 137 -39.39 7.58 13.73
C PRO A 137 -39.57 6.13 14.18
N ASN A 138 -39.79 5.20 13.24
CA ASN A 138 -40.00 3.78 13.51
C ASN A 138 -38.73 2.94 13.31
N TYR A 139 -37.54 3.56 13.19
CA TYR A 139 -36.29 2.82 13.03
C TYR A 139 -35.94 2.04 14.30
N GLN A 140 -36.02 0.71 14.22
CA GLN A 140 -35.76 -0.18 15.36
C GLN A 140 -34.30 -0.66 15.42
N GLY A 141 -33.48 -0.28 14.43
CA GLY A 141 -32.11 -0.78 14.25
C GLY A 141 -32.03 -1.82 13.13
N ILE A 142 -30.82 -2.29 12.84
CA ILE A 142 -30.62 -3.48 12.01
C ILE A 142 -31.04 -4.68 12.84
N TRP A 143 -31.99 -5.47 12.34
CA TRP A 143 -32.48 -6.66 13.03
C TRP A 143 -31.36 -7.71 13.11
N LYS A 144 -31.37 -8.47 14.20
CA LYS A 144 -30.51 -9.64 14.37
C LYS A 144 -31.34 -10.77 14.99
N PRO A 145 -31.13 -12.03 14.60
CA PRO A 145 -31.75 -13.16 15.27
C PRO A 145 -31.44 -13.13 16.77
N ARG A 146 -32.37 -13.63 17.58
CA ARG A 146 -32.09 -13.91 18.98
C ARG A 146 -30.91 -14.89 19.08
N LYS A 147 -30.18 -14.79 20.18
CA LYS A 147 -29.13 -15.74 20.51
C LYS A 147 -29.70 -16.89 21.33
N ILE A 148 -29.42 -18.11 20.90
CA ILE A 148 -29.76 -19.35 21.62
C ILE A 148 -28.48 -20.04 22.10
N PRO A 149 -28.52 -20.79 23.21
CA PRO A 149 -27.39 -21.61 23.63
C PRO A 149 -27.08 -22.63 22.53
N ASN A 150 -25.81 -22.73 22.16
CA ASN A 150 -25.36 -23.65 21.12
C ASN A 150 -25.44 -25.11 21.62
N PRO A 151 -26.23 -25.99 20.98
CA PRO A 151 -26.34 -27.40 21.39
C PRO A 151 -25.02 -28.17 21.21
N ASP A 152 -24.18 -27.76 20.25
CA ASP A 152 -22.89 -28.37 19.95
C ASP A 152 -21.73 -27.68 20.69
N PHE A 153 -22.01 -26.90 21.73
CA PHE A 153 -20.96 -26.24 22.52
C PHE A 153 -20.10 -27.25 23.29
N PHE A 154 -18.79 -27.18 23.07
CA PHE A 154 -17.77 -27.82 23.91
C PHE A 154 -16.66 -26.84 24.27
N GLU A 155 -15.93 -27.14 25.34
CA GLU A 155 -14.83 -26.32 25.85
C GLU A 155 -13.58 -27.20 26.01
N ASP A 156 -12.66 -27.12 25.05
CA ASP A 156 -11.31 -27.66 25.18
C ASP A 156 -10.37 -26.59 25.76
N LEU A 157 -9.65 -26.96 26.82
CA LEU A 157 -8.66 -26.10 27.48
C LEU A 157 -7.22 -26.45 27.07
N GLU A 158 -7.01 -27.60 26.43
CA GLU A 158 -5.68 -28.09 26.00
C GLU A 158 -5.63 -28.55 24.52
N PRO A 159 -6.00 -27.72 23.52
CA PRO A 159 -6.01 -28.09 22.09
C PRO A 159 -4.70 -28.67 21.53
N PHE A 160 -3.58 -28.48 22.22
CA PHE A 160 -2.29 -29.05 21.86
C PHE A 160 -2.23 -30.58 21.99
N ARG A 161 -3.13 -31.20 22.79
CA ARG A 161 -3.16 -32.67 23.01
C ARG A 161 -3.86 -33.42 21.88
N MET A 162 -3.39 -33.23 20.66
CA MET A 162 -3.86 -33.93 19.48
C MET A 162 -3.41 -35.40 19.45
N SER A 163 -4.09 -36.23 18.66
CA SER A 163 -3.67 -37.61 18.37
C SER A 163 -2.25 -37.65 17.79
N PRO A 164 -1.39 -38.61 18.20
CA PRO A 164 -0.03 -38.70 17.70
C PRO A 164 -0.01 -39.07 16.20
N PHE A 165 0.93 -38.50 15.46
CA PHE A 165 1.20 -38.82 14.07
C PHE A 165 2.47 -39.69 13.93
N SER A 166 2.52 -40.52 12.89
CA SER A 166 3.62 -41.47 12.64
C SER A 166 4.25 -41.34 11.24
N ALA A 167 3.71 -40.46 10.40
CA ALA A 167 4.14 -40.27 9.02
C ALA A 167 4.08 -38.79 8.64
N VAL A 168 4.89 -38.40 7.67
CA VAL A 168 4.92 -37.06 7.07
C VAL A 168 4.65 -37.24 5.58
N GLY A 169 3.64 -36.55 5.06
CA GLY A 169 3.30 -36.55 3.64
C GLY A 169 3.29 -35.12 3.09
N LEU A 170 3.53 -34.98 1.80
CA LEU A 170 3.42 -33.73 1.07
C LEU A 170 2.35 -33.91 0.00
N GLU A 171 1.16 -33.35 0.25
CA GLU A 171 0.09 -33.26 -0.75
C GLU A 171 0.06 -31.84 -1.28
N LEU A 172 0.33 -31.68 -2.58
CA LEU A 172 0.53 -30.38 -3.22
C LEU A 172 -0.09 -30.40 -4.62
N TRP A 173 -0.84 -29.35 -4.94
CA TRP A 173 -1.25 -29.06 -6.30
C TRP A 173 -0.35 -27.95 -6.85
N SER A 174 0.33 -28.21 -7.97
CA SER A 174 1.25 -27.27 -8.61
C SER A 174 1.12 -27.32 -10.13
N MET A 175 1.27 -26.16 -10.76
CA MET A 175 1.41 -26.01 -12.22
C MET A 175 2.87 -26.05 -12.68
N THR A 176 3.85 -26.01 -11.74
CA THR A 176 5.28 -25.97 -12.02
C THR A 176 6.01 -27.14 -11.35
N SER A 177 7.05 -27.66 -12.02
CA SER A 177 7.87 -28.79 -11.57
C SER A 177 8.99 -28.43 -10.58
N ASP A 178 9.45 -27.18 -10.63
CA ASP A 178 10.76 -26.81 -10.08
C ASP A 178 10.66 -26.33 -8.62
N ILE A 179 10.04 -27.16 -7.78
CA ILE A 179 9.89 -26.92 -6.34
C ILE A 179 10.82 -27.85 -5.58
N PHE A 180 11.80 -27.26 -4.88
CA PHE A 180 12.77 -28.01 -4.08
C PHE A 180 12.40 -27.99 -2.60
N PHE A 181 12.32 -29.17 -1.99
CA PHE A 181 12.11 -29.35 -0.56
C PHE A 181 13.29 -30.09 0.07
N ASP A 182 13.86 -29.54 1.13
CA ASP A 182 14.95 -30.15 1.88
C ASP A 182 14.83 -29.89 3.40
N ASN A 183 15.83 -30.36 4.16
CA ASN A 183 16.02 -30.06 5.59
C ASN A 183 14.83 -30.40 6.52
N PHE A 184 13.95 -31.33 6.14
CA PHE A 184 12.85 -31.81 6.99
C PHE A 184 13.36 -32.32 8.35
N ILE A 185 12.96 -31.64 9.42
CA ILE A 185 13.26 -32.00 10.81
C ILE A 185 11.97 -31.93 11.64
N ILE A 186 11.77 -32.93 12.50
CA ILE A 186 10.69 -32.96 13.49
C ILE A 186 11.34 -33.29 14.84
N CYS A 187 11.23 -32.36 15.78
CA CYS A 187 11.79 -32.51 17.12
C CYS A 187 10.95 -31.74 18.14
N THR A 188 11.07 -32.10 19.42
CA THR A 188 10.36 -31.47 20.54
C THR A 188 11.16 -30.35 21.21
N ASP A 189 12.48 -30.33 21.04
CA ASP A 189 13.36 -29.34 21.61
C ASP A 189 13.67 -28.24 20.59
N ARG A 190 13.43 -26.99 21.00
CA ARG A 190 13.70 -25.82 20.16
C ARG A 190 15.19 -25.62 19.87
N ALA A 191 16.07 -25.89 20.82
CA ALA A 191 17.51 -25.66 20.63
C ALA A 191 18.05 -26.51 19.48
N VAL A 192 17.64 -27.79 19.42
CA VAL A 192 18.00 -28.72 18.34
C VAL A 192 17.48 -28.25 16.98
N ALA A 193 16.28 -27.66 16.93
CA ALA A 193 15.73 -27.06 15.71
C ALA A 193 16.50 -25.81 15.27
N ASP A 194 16.80 -24.91 16.21
CA ASP A 194 17.53 -23.66 15.94
C ASP A 194 18.98 -23.97 15.48
N ASP A 195 19.67 -24.94 16.08
CA ASP A 195 21.02 -25.39 15.67
C ASP A 195 21.02 -26.02 14.27
N TRP A 196 20.12 -26.99 14.00
CA TRP A 196 19.99 -27.61 12.67
C TRP A 196 19.65 -26.59 11.57
N ALA A 197 18.81 -25.59 11.89
CA ALA A 197 18.47 -24.53 10.96
C ALA A 197 19.68 -23.63 10.62
N ASN A 198 20.59 -23.40 11.56
CA ASN A 198 21.83 -22.65 11.33
C ASN A 198 22.81 -23.45 10.45
N ASP A 199 23.03 -24.73 10.77
CA ASP A 199 23.96 -25.61 10.05
C ASP A 199 23.47 -25.92 8.62
N GLY A 200 22.16 -26.08 8.41
CA GLY A 200 21.58 -26.35 7.10
C GLY A 200 21.25 -25.08 6.30
N TRP A 201 20.14 -24.43 6.65
CA TRP A 201 19.61 -23.29 5.90
C TRP A 201 20.42 -22.01 6.10
N GLY A 202 21.00 -21.80 7.28
CA GLY A 202 21.87 -20.65 7.57
C GLY A 202 23.07 -20.59 6.63
N LEU A 203 23.74 -21.73 6.40
CA LEU A 203 24.84 -21.83 5.44
C LEU A 203 24.38 -21.62 3.99
N LYS A 204 23.26 -22.23 3.58
CA LYS A 204 22.69 -22.05 2.23
C LYS A 204 22.36 -20.59 1.96
N LYS A 205 21.61 -19.94 2.85
CA LYS A 205 21.28 -18.52 2.74
C LYS A 205 22.52 -17.62 2.73
N ALA A 206 23.56 -17.95 3.49
CA ALA A 206 24.81 -17.20 3.49
C ALA A 206 25.58 -17.37 2.16
N ALA A 207 25.53 -18.56 1.55
CA ALA A 207 26.10 -18.81 0.24
C ALA A 207 25.28 -18.15 -0.88
N ASP A 208 23.95 -18.26 -0.86
CA ASP A 208 23.04 -17.64 -1.81
C ASP A 208 23.17 -16.11 -1.77
N GLY A 209 23.15 -15.50 -0.57
CA GLY A 209 23.38 -14.06 -0.40
C GLY A 209 24.79 -13.57 -0.72
N ALA A 210 25.76 -14.49 -0.90
CA ALA A 210 27.09 -14.20 -1.43
C ALA A 210 27.21 -14.50 -2.94
N ALA A 211 26.30 -15.31 -3.50
CA ALA A 211 26.19 -15.64 -4.91
C ALA A 211 25.23 -14.72 -5.67
N GLU A 212 24.31 -14.02 -4.98
CA GLU A 212 23.58 -12.89 -5.57
C GLU A 212 24.61 -11.87 -6.08
N PRO A 213 24.53 -11.46 -7.36
CA PRO A 213 25.47 -10.51 -7.93
C PRO A 213 25.31 -9.18 -7.20
N GLY A 214 26.24 -8.87 -6.29
CA GLY A 214 26.22 -7.65 -5.52
C GLY A 214 26.11 -6.42 -6.42
N VAL A 215 25.61 -5.30 -5.90
CA VAL A 215 25.23 -4.11 -6.69
C VAL A 215 26.32 -3.65 -7.67
N VAL A 216 27.60 -3.82 -7.32
CA VAL A 216 28.77 -3.56 -8.19
C VAL A 216 28.82 -4.51 -9.39
N SER A 217 28.58 -5.81 -9.19
CA SER A 217 28.50 -6.80 -10.26
C SER A 217 27.34 -6.48 -11.22
N GLN A 218 26.16 -6.13 -10.70
CA GLN A 218 25.03 -5.68 -11.52
C GLN A 218 25.36 -4.40 -12.31
N MET A 219 26.02 -3.43 -11.67
CA MET A 219 26.48 -2.21 -12.35
C MET A 219 27.52 -2.48 -13.44
N MET A 220 28.44 -3.43 -13.23
CA MET A 220 29.43 -3.82 -14.22
C MET A 220 28.79 -4.54 -15.42
N THR A 221 27.93 -5.55 -15.18
CA THR A 221 27.20 -6.24 -16.26
C THR A 221 26.33 -5.26 -17.07
N ALA A 222 25.62 -4.34 -16.41
CA ALA A 222 24.84 -3.31 -17.10
C ALA A 222 25.72 -2.35 -17.94
N ALA A 223 26.95 -2.07 -17.49
CA ALA A 223 27.88 -1.21 -18.23
C ALA A 223 28.62 -1.93 -19.37
N GLU A 224 28.70 -3.26 -19.34
CA GLU A 224 29.13 -4.09 -20.48
C GLU A 224 28.05 -4.13 -21.58
N GLU A 225 26.78 -4.28 -21.22
CA GLU A 225 25.66 -4.17 -22.18
C GLU A 225 25.49 -2.76 -22.77
N ARG A 226 25.82 -1.72 -21.98
CA ARG A 226 25.58 -0.31 -22.34
C ARG A 226 26.83 0.54 -22.06
N PRO A 227 27.80 0.60 -23.00
CA PRO A 227 29.08 1.28 -22.78
C PRO A 227 29.00 2.75 -22.35
N TRP A 228 27.91 3.47 -22.65
CA TRP A 228 27.69 4.85 -22.21
C TRP A 228 27.49 4.99 -20.70
N LEU A 229 27.07 3.93 -19.99
CA LEU A 229 26.94 3.96 -18.53
C LEU A 229 28.29 4.16 -17.82
N TRP A 230 29.41 3.72 -18.40
CA TRP A 230 30.74 4.03 -17.88
C TRP A 230 30.99 5.54 -17.81
N ILE A 231 30.52 6.31 -18.80
CA ILE A 231 30.66 7.78 -18.80
C ILE A 231 29.84 8.38 -17.66
N VAL A 232 28.63 7.87 -17.42
CA VAL A 232 27.75 8.31 -16.32
C VAL A 232 28.34 7.95 -14.95
N TYR A 233 28.87 6.74 -14.77
CA TYR A 233 29.51 6.30 -13.53
C TYR A 233 30.80 7.09 -13.26
N ILE A 234 31.61 7.35 -14.28
CA ILE A 234 32.81 8.20 -14.15
C ILE A 234 32.40 9.63 -13.80
N LEU A 235 31.38 10.22 -14.44
CA LEU A 235 30.91 11.57 -14.08
C LEU A 235 30.37 11.63 -12.64
N THR A 236 29.52 10.68 -12.25
CA THR A 236 28.88 10.66 -10.93
C THR A 236 29.84 10.36 -9.78
N VAL A 237 30.98 9.71 -10.01
CA VAL A 237 32.04 9.51 -9.01
C VAL A 237 33.10 10.61 -9.09
N ALA A 238 33.59 10.97 -10.27
CA ALA A 238 34.68 11.93 -10.43
C ALA A 238 34.25 13.37 -10.12
N LEU A 239 33.01 13.77 -10.44
CA LEU A 239 32.53 15.13 -10.16
C LEU A 239 32.49 15.43 -8.64
N PRO A 240 31.85 14.62 -7.76
CA PRO A 240 31.91 14.87 -6.32
C PRO A 240 33.32 14.71 -5.74
N VAL A 241 34.12 13.74 -6.20
CA VAL A 241 35.53 13.62 -5.75
C VAL A 241 36.35 14.86 -6.13
N PHE A 242 36.18 15.38 -7.35
CA PHE A 242 36.84 16.60 -7.82
C PHE A 242 36.38 17.83 -7.03
N LEU A 243 35.07 17.98 -6.76
CA LEU A 243 34.56 19.04 -5.89
C LEU A 243 35.11 18.92 -4.46
N VAL A 244 35.17 17.71 -3.88
CA VAL A 244 35.75 17.48 -2.55
C VAL A 244 37.25 17.81 -2.55
N VAL A 245 38.02 17.40 -3.56
CA VAL A 245 39.45 17.75 -3.66
C VAL A 245 39.64 19.26 -3.83
N LEU A 246 38.83 19.94 -4.66
CA LEU A 246 38.89 21.40 -4.78
C LEU A 246 38.55 22.09 -3.44
N PHE A 247 37.48 21.67 -2.77
CA PHE A 247 36.98 22.32 -1.56
C PHE A 247 37.82 22.01 -0.31
N CYS A 248 38.39 20.81 -0.21
CA CYS A 248 39.23 20.40 0.93
C CYS A 248 40.72 20.72 0.73
N CYS A 249 41.24 20.75 -0.50
CA CYS A 249 42.68 20.96 -0.74
C CYS A 249 43.07 22.34 -1.26
N SER A 250 42.14 23.20 -1.71
CA SER A 250 42.46 24.55 -2.23
C SER A 250 42.24 25.70 -1.24
N GLY A 251 42.21 25.42 0.08
CA GLY A 251 41.62 26.30 1.10
C GLY A 251 42.53 26.83 2.21
N LYS A 252 43.75 27.33 1.92
CA LYS A 252 44.44 28.48 2.60
C LYS A 252 45.97 28.52 2.36
N LYS A 253 46.43 29.51 1.59
CA LYS A 253 47.77 30.14 1.73
C LYS A 253 47.60 31.67 1.65
N GLN A 254 48.35 32.39 2.50
CA GLN A 254 48.28 33.84 2.70
C GLN A 254 48.99 34.64 1.59
N PRO A 255 48.50 35.84 1.21
CA PRO A 255 49.27 36.83 0.45
C PRO A 255 49.79 38.00 1.31
N SER A 256 51.11 38.21 1.24
CA SER A 256 51.90 39.47 1.35
C SER A 256 51.48 40.64 2.27
N ALA A 257 52.41 41.06 3.15
CA ALA A 257 52.60 42.47 3.54
C ALA A 257 53.17 43.29 2.35
N ALA A 258 53.14 44.63 2.26
CA ALA A 258 52.72 45.74 3.14
C ALA A 258 51.87 46.76 2.29
N GLU A 259 51.37 47.94 2.72
CA GLU A 259 52.07 49.09 3.32
C GLU A 259 51.11 50.19 3.87
N TYR A 260 51.13 50.35 5.20
CA TYR A 260 50.93 51.55 6.05
C TYR A 260 50.07 52.80 5.66
N LYS A 261 49.11 53.17 6.54
CA LYS A 261 49.02 54.53 7.17
C LYS A 261 48.10 54.62 8.42
N LYS A 262 48.65 55.27 9.47
CA LYS A 262 48.12 55.86 10.74
C LYS A 262 46.62 56.22 10.83
N THR A 263 45.96 56.34 12.00
CA THR A 263 46.32 56.52 13.45
C THR A 263 45.14 55.97 14.30
N ASP A 264 45.20 55.62 15.60
CA ASP A 264 45.50 56.46 16.78
C ASP A 264 45.77 55.58 18.06
N GLU A 265 46.31 56.19 19.13
CA GLU A 265 46.84 55.56 20.38
C GLU A 265 45.75 55.20 21.45
N PRO A 266 46.02 54.48 22.58
CA PRO A 266 47.32 54.33 23.31
C PRO A 266 47.71 52.95 23.91
N GLN A 267 48.97 52.86 24.38
CA GLN A 267 49.56 51.88 25.34
C GLN A 267 49.43 52.38 26.81
N PRO A 268 49.97 51.75 27.90
CA PRO A 268 50.77 50.50 28.10
C PRO A 268 50.07 49.46 29.03
N ASP A 269 50.41 48.16 29.15
CA ASP A 269 51.64 47.33 29.27
C ASP A 269 51.99 46.91 30.73
N VAL A 270 52.74 45.79 30.84
CA VAL A 270 53.51 45.18 31.97
C VAL A 270 52.76 44.56 33.17
N ASN A 271 53.24 43.46 33.79
CA ASN A 271 53.99 42.27 33.31
C ASN A 271 53.77 41.09 34.31
N GLU A 272 54.39 39.93 34.04
CA GLU A 272 54.44 38.67 34.81
C GLU A 272 54.78 38.79 36.32
N GLU A 273 54.28 37.85 37.15
CA GLU A 273 55.07 36.85 37.94
C GLU A 273 54.25 36.17 39.08
N GLU A 274 54.87 35.20 39.77
CA GLU A 274 54.24 34.22 40.67
C GLU A 274 53.72 34.72 42.04
N LYS A 275 52.96 33.82 42.71
CA LYS A 275 53.21 33.24 44.07
C LYS A 275 52.22 33.54 45.21
N THR A 276 51.68 32.42 45.73
CA THR A 276 51.35 32.11 47.15
C THR A 276 50.38 32.99 47.96
N GLY A 277 49.41 32.32 48.59
CA GLY A 277 49.29 32.37 50.05
C GLY A 277 47.93 32.71 50.67
N GLY A 278 47.45 31.82 51.55
CA GLY A 278 47.02 32.23 52.90
C GLY A 278 45.56 32.64 53.15
N GLN A 279 44.75 31.67 53.60
CA GLN A 279 43.81 31.74 54.74
C GLN A 279 43.12 33.09 55.08
N GLY A 280 41.77 33.15 55.03
CA GLY A 280 40.92 32.87 56.20
C GLY A 280 40.17 34.15 56.61
N GLN A 281 39.16 34.21 57.49
CA GLN A 281 38.31 33.29 58.25
C GLN A 281 36.91 33.98 58.32
N GLY A 282 35.77 33.39 58.71
CA GLY A 282 35.41 32.06 59.19
C GLY A 282 34.00 32.11 59.82
N GLN A 283 33.54 30.99 60.40
CA GLN A 283 32.32 30.83 61.23
C GLN A 283 30.95 31.03 60.50
N GLY A 284 29.89 30.25 60.75
CA GLY A 284 29.72 29.14 61.70
C GLY A 284 28.75 28.04 61.24
N ARG A 285 29.08 26.81 61.66
CA ARG A 285 28.28 25.56 61.67
C ARG A 285 27.59 25.42 63.07
N PRO A 286 26.97 24.29 63.50
CA PRO A 286 26.57 23.01 62.85
C PRO A 286 25.03 22.81 62.95
N GLN A 287 24.35 21.64 63.04
CA GLN A 287 24.62 20.19 62.91
C GLN A 287 23.31 19.55 62.37
N GLY A 288 23.33 18.52 61.51
CA GLY A 288 23.39 17.09 61.89
C GLY A 288 22.14 16.35 61.36
N ARG A 289 22.08 15.03 61.12
CA ARG A 289 23.03 13.90 61.12
C ARG A 289 22.57 12.95 59.98
N ARG A 290 23.43 12.51 59.04
CA ARG A 290 24.30 11.30 59.08
C ARG A 290 23.63 9.95 59.36
N GLY A 291 23.78 9.03 58.39
CA GLY A 291 23.67 7.57 58.57
C GLY A 291 24.08 6.80 57.30
N ARG A 292 25.34 6.36 57.20
CA ARG A 292 25.85 5.43 56.16
C ARG A 292 26.42 4.21 56.85
N SER A 293 26.13 3.01 56.35
CA SER A 293 26.91 1.82 56.69
C SER A 293 27.07 0.91 55.48
N THR A 294 28.28 0.36 55.34
CA THR A 294 28.71 -0.62 54.34
C THR A 294 29.32 -1.79 55.08
N ARG A 295 29.00 -3.05 54.73
CA ARG A 295 29.89 -4.17 55.08
C ARG A 295 29.87 -5.30 54.05
N ARG A 296 30.97 -6.04 54.06
CA ARG A 296 31.40 -7.03 53.07
C ARG A 296 30.89 -8.45 53.39
N ARG A 297 30.66 -9.22 52.31
CA ARG A 297 31.24 -10.55 51.97
C ARG A 297 31.53 -11.53 53.12
N ALA A 298 30.90 -12.71 53.07
CA ALA A 298 31.51 -13.99 53.45
C ALA A 298 30.83 -15.14 52.68
N SER A 299 31.63 -16.09 52.21
CA SER A 299 31.23 -17.38 51.65
C SER A 299 31.31 -18.47 52.74
N ARG A 300 30.59 -19.60 52.55
CA ARG A 300 30.80 -20.83 53.34
C ARG A 300 30.35 -22.06 52.54
N GLU A 301 31.21 -23.08 52.54
CA GLU A 301 30.97 -24.44 52.02
C GLU A 301 30.57 -25.40 53.16
N GLU A 302 30.24 -26.64 52.79
CA GLU A 302 29.87 -27.80 53.64
C GLU A 302 28.49 -27.66 54.29
N GLU A 303 27.59 -28.64 54.23
CA GLU A 303 27.77 -30.12 54.14
C GLU A 303 26.81 -30.77 53.11
#